data_AF-A0A968YI14-F1
#
_entry.id   AF-A0A968YI14-F1
#
_cell.length_a   1.000
_cell.length_b   1.000
_cell.length_c   1.000
_cell.angle_alpha   90.00
_cell.angle_beta   90.00
_cell.angle_gamma   90.00
#
_symmetry.space_group_name_H-M   'P 1'
#
loop_
_entity.id
_entity.type
_entity.pdbx_description
1 polymer ?
#
loop_
_entity_poly.entity_id
_entity_poly.type
_entity_poly.pdbx_seq_one_letter_code
_entity_poly.pdbx_strand_id
1 'polypeptide(L)'
;MLVDLECNDLGRVCEWGAVAADELLIIEGYRHVMHLVSNIKGSLRSDCNAVDLSRPMLNGSTIIGSPKVRCMETIDELEPMRRSLFYASYSY
;
A
#
# COMPACT_ATOMS: atom_id res chain seq x y z
N MET A 1 7.11 6.74 7.24
CA MET A 1 6.38 7.27 6.07
C MET A 1 5.58 6.20 5.34
N LEU A 2 6.21 5.18 4.72
CA LEU A 2 5.45 4.15 3.98
C LEU A 2 4.56 3.33 4.91
N VAL A 3 5.08 2.93 6.06
CA VAL A 3 4.29 2.23 7.10
C VAL A 3 3.04 3.04 7.49
N ASP A 4 3.20 4.35 7.70
CA ASP A 4 2.10 5.23 8.09
C ASP A 4 1.02 5.33 7.00
N LEU A 5 1.42 5.38 5.73
CA LEU A 5 0.48 5.38 4.60
C LEU A 5 -0.31 4.08 4.50
N GLU A 6 0.36 2.94 4.64
CA GLU A 6 -0.30 1.64 4.57
C GLU A 6 -1.25 1.43 5.77
N CYS A 7 -0.88 1.91 6.97
CA CYS A 7 -1.79 1.96 8.12
C CYS A 7 -3.01 2.84 7.85
N ASN A 8 -2.82 4.01 7.23
CA ASN A 8 -3.90 4.92 6.87
C ASN A 8 -4.84 4.29 5.83
N ASP A 9 -4.31 3.57 4.84
CA ASP A 9 -5.10 2.95 3.80
C ASP A 9 -5.89 1.74 4.34
N LEU A 10 -5.26 0.90 5.19
CA LEU A 10 -5.95 -0.21 5.90
C LEU A 10 -7.05 0.33 6.81
N GLY A 11 -6.77 1.43 7.51
CA GLY A 11 -7.70 2.06 8.45
C GLY A 11 -9.03 2.52 7.83
N ARG A 12 -9.11 2.65 6.50
CA ARG A 12 -10.36 3.01 5.79
C ARG A 12 -11.40 1.89 5.79
N VAL A 13 -10.95 0.63 5.85
CA VAL A 13 -11.81 -0.56 5.71
C VAL A 13 -11.72 -1.52 6.89
N CYS A 14 -10.71 -1.36 7.76
CA CYS A 14 -10.57 -2.13 8.98
C CYS A 14 -11.41 -1.57 10.14
N GLU A 15 -11.63 -2.41 11.15
CA GLU A 15 -12.19 -2.02 12.44
C GLU A 15 -11.31 -0.99 13.13
N TRP A 16 -11.93 -0.05 13.83
CA TRP A 16 -11.20 1.01 14.52
C TRP A 16 -10.27 0.42 15.60
N GLY A 17 -9.00 0.81 15.57
CA GLY A 17 -7.98 0.30 16.49
C GLY A 17 -7.43 -1.09 16.15
N ALA A 18 -7.93 -1.75 15.10
CA ALA A 18 -7.45 -3.08 14.72
C ALA A 18 -6.18 -3.06 13.85
N VAL A 19 -5.85 -1.93 13.21
CA VAL A 19 -4.68 -1.81 12.33
C VAL A 19 -3.41 -1.59 13.16
N ALA A 20 -2.46 -2.50 13.03
CA ALA A 20 -1.18 -2.43 13.72
C ALA A 20 -0.04 -2.99 12.85
N ALA A 21 1.17 -2.46 13.07
CA ALA A 21 2.38 -3.07 12.55
C ALA A 21 2.76 -4.26 13.44
N ASP A 22 2.70 -5.46 12.88
CA ASP A 22 3.06 -6.72 13.55
C ASP A 22 4.59 -6.87 13.63
N GLU A 23 5.27 -6.55 12.52
CA GLU A 23 6.72 -6.50 12.41
C GLU A 23 7.11 -5.14 11.83
N LEU A 24 8.04 -4.44 12.47
CA LEU A 24 8.41 -3.09 12.08
C LEU A 24 9.89 -3.02 11.71
N LEU A 25 10.18 -2.67 10.45
CA LEU A 25 11.54 -2.41 9.94
C LEU A 25 12.51 -3.59 10.13
N ILE A 26 12.04 -4.80 9.81
CA ILE A 26 12.88 -5.99 9.79
C ILE A 26 13.71 -6.03 8.50
N ILE A 27 14.91 -6.62 8.58
CA ILE A 27 15.74 -6.85 7.39
C ILE A 27 15.36 -8.20 6.81
N GLU A 28 14.84 -8.20 5.59
CA GLU A 28 14.52 -9.40 4.83
C GLU A 28 15.57 -9.61 3.73
N GLY A 29 16.32 -10.70 3.85
CA GLY A 29 17.39 -11.06 2.93
C GLY A 29 16.89 -11.91 1.76
N TYR A 30 17.12 -11.43 0.55
CA TYR A 30 16.94 -12.19 -0.69
C TYR A 30 18.31 -12.54 -1.29
N ARG A 31 18.31 -13.35 -2.35
CA ARG A 31 19.55 -13.85 -2.97
C ARG A 31 20.57 -12.77 -3.33
N HIS A 32 20.11 -11.57 -3.69
CA HIS A 32 20.98 -10.49 -4.20
C HIS A 32 20.81 -9.16 -3.48
N VAL A 33 19.78 -8.99 -2.66
CA VAL A 33 19.43 -7.71 -2.04
C VAL A 33 18.83 -7.94 -0.66
N MET A 34 18.87 -6.90 0.17
CA MET A 34 18.19 -6.86 1.45
C MET A 34 17.12 -5.77 1.38
N HIS A 35 15.91 -6.08 1.86
CA HIS A 35 14.81 -5.13 1.97
C HIS A 35 14.53 -4.81 3.42
N LEU A 36 14.22 -3.54 3.71
CA LEU A 36 13.65 -3.15 5.00
C LEU A 36 12.13 -3.30 4.89
N VAL A 37 11.59 -4.29 5.58
CA VAL A 37 10.18 -4.72 5.47
C VAL A 37 9.44 -4.45 6.77
N SER A 38 8.17 -4.08 6.65
CA SER A 38 7.26 -3.99 7.78
C SER A 38 5.97 -4.73 7.43
N ASN A 39 5.46 -5.50 8.37
CA ASN A 39 4.21 -6.24 8.24
C ASN A 39 3.10 -5.46 8.96
N ILE A 40 2.02 -5.14 8.26
CA ILE A 40 0.89 -4.39 8.80
C ILE A 40 -0.36 -5.24 8.63
N LYS A 41 -1.10 -5.41 9.72
CA LYS A 41 -2.30 -6.27 9.78
C LYS A 41 -3.45 -5.48 10.36
N GLY A 42 -4.67 -5.86 10.00
CA GLY A 42 -5.89 -5.30 10.54
C GLY A 42 -7.08 -6.24 10.38
N SER A 43 -8.07 -6.08 11.25
CA SER A 43 -9.36 -6.79 11.15
C SER A 43 -10.27 -6.03 10.20
N LEU A 44 -10.79 -6.69 9.15
CA LEU A 44 -11.73 -6.05 8.22
C LEU A 44 -13.06 -5.78 8.93
N ARG A 45 -13.66 -4.61 8.69
CA ARG A 45 -14.98 -4.27 9.25
C ARG A 45 -16.06 -5.22 8.71
N SER A 46 -17.03 -5.57 9.54
CA SER A 46 -18.05 -6.60 9.23
C SER A 46 -18.97 -6.29 8.04
N ASP A 47 -19.06 -5.03 7.65
CA ASP A 47 -19.79 -4.51 6.49
C ASP A 47 -18.93 -4.38 5.21
N CYS A 48 -17.63 -4.66 5.30
CA CYS A 48 -16.70 -4.66 4.17
C CYS A 48 -16.38 -6.09 3.71
N ASN A 49 -16.05 -6.24 2.44
CA ASN A 49 -15.55 -7.49 1.86
C ASN A 49 -14.15 -7.31 1.25
N ALA A 50 -13.58 -8.40 0.71
CA ALA A 50 -12.23 -8.38 0.12
C ALA A 50 -12.11 -7.45 -1.11
N VAL A 51 -13.20 -7.20 -1.84
CA VAL A 51 -13.22 -6.25 -2.96
C VAL A 51 -13.14 -4.81 -2.45
N ASP A 52 -13.78 -4.51 -1.32
CA ASP A 52 -13.71 -3.18 -0.70
C ASP A 52 -12.30 -2.82 -0.23
N LEU A 53 -11.48 -3.82 0.08
CA LEU A 53 -10.05 -3.65 0.41
C LEU A 53 -9.21 -3.22 -0.80
N SER A 54 -9.59 -3.63 -2.02
CA SER A 54 -8.80 -3.34 -3.22
C SER A 54 -8.72 -1.85 -3.54
N ARG A 55 -9.79 -1.10 -3.29
CA ARG A 55 -9.88 0.33 -3.64
C ARG A 55 -8.93 1.24 -2.85
N PRO A 56 -8.83 1.17 -1.51
CA PRO A 56 -7.85 1.95 -0.75
C PRO A 56 -6.41 1.45 -0.97
N MET A 57 -6.23 0.14 -1.18
CA MET A 57 -4.91 -0.48 -1.40
C MET A 57 -4.40 -0.33 -2.82
N LEU A 58 -5.23 0.15 -3.74
CA LEU A 58 -4.85 0.28 -5.14
C LEU A 58 -3.63 1.18 -5.25
N ASN A 59 -2.64 0.66 -6.00
CA ASN A 59 -1.33 1.25 -6.22
C ASN A 59 -0.59 1.55 -4.90
N GLY A 60 0.25 0.60 -4.48
CA GLY A 60 1.01 0.68 -3.23
C GLY A 60 1.87 1.95 -3.11
N SER A 61 2.11 2.38 -1.88
CA SER A 61 2.83 3.65 -1.64
C SER A 61 4.29 3.61 -2.07
N THR A 62 4.89 2.42 -2.16
CA THR A 62 6.30 2.17 -2.55
C THR A 62 6.61 2.52 -4.01
N ILE A 63 5.60 2.49 -4.89
CA ILE A 63 5.73 2.65 -6.34
C ILE A 63 5.23 4.01 -6.84
N ILE A 64 4.51 4.76 -5.98
CA ILE A 64 4.00 6.11 -6.27
C ILE A 64 4.75 7.15 -5.42
N GLY A 65 4.69 7.02 -4.09
CA GLY A 65 5.17 8.04 -3.14
C GLY A 65 4.08 8.56 -2.19
N SER A 66 4.41 9.64 -1.47
CA SER A 66 3.56 10.31 -0.47
C SER A 66 3.58 11.83 -0.65
N PRO A 67 2.43 12.53 -0.57
CA PRO A 67 1.06 12.03 -0.48
C PRO A 67 0.55 11.39 -1.78
N LYS A 68 -0.12 10.23 -1.70
CA LYS A 68 -0.43 9.35 -2.85
C LYS A 68 -1.07 10.08 -4.04
N VAL A 69 -2.11 10.89 -3.80
CA VAL A 69 -2.81 11.64 -4.86
C VAL A 69 -1.88 12.63 -5.58
N ARG A 70 -1.17 13.47 -4.83
CA ARG A 70 -0.29 14.47 -5.45
C ARG A 70 0.89 13.82 -6.17
N CYS A 71 1.43 12.72 -5.64
CA CYS A 71 2.46 11.97 -6.34
C CYS A 71 1.96 11.36 -7.66
N MET A 72 0.72 10.86 -7.72
CA MET A 72 0.12 10.39 -8.97
C MET A 72 -0.06 11.52 -9.99
N GLU A 73 -0.50 12.71 -9.56
CA GLU A 73 -0.59 13.89 -10.43
C GLU A 73 0.78 14.26 -11.00
N THR A 74 1.81 14.33 -10.15
CA THR A 74 3.19 14.59 -10.60
C THR A 74 3.71 13.51 -11.56
N ILE A 75 3.38 12.24 -11.33
CA ILE A 75 3.75 11.15 -12.23
C ILE A 75 3.08 11.32 -13.60
N ASP A 76 1.80 11.66 -13.64
CA ASP A 76 1.06 11.91 -14.89
C ASP A 76 1.60 13.15 -15.64
N GLU A 77 2.05 14.17 -14.91
CA GLU A 77 2.69 15.37 -15.48
C GLU A 77 4.08 15.09 -16.07
N LEU A 78 4.86 14.20 -15.45
CA LEU A 78 6.28 13.98 -15.79
C LEU A 78 6.52 12.78 -16.70
N GLU A 79 5.72 11.72 -16.61
CA GLU A 79 5.94 10.53 -17.40
C GLU A 79 5.42 10.68 -18.83
N PRO A 80 6.21 10.28 -19.84
CA PRO A 80 5.83 10.48 -21.25
C PRO A 80 4.66 9.59 -21.69
N MET A 81 4.33 8.55 -20.91
CA MET A 81 3.28 7.59 -21.22
C MET A 81 2.62 7.08 -19.93
N ARG A 82 1.38 6.63 -20.04
CA ARG A 82 0.66 6.00 -18.93
C ARG A 82 1.27 4.66 -18.56
N ARG A 83 1.41 4.40 -17.26
CA ARG A 83 1.93 3.13 -16.73
C ARG A 83 1.10 1.90 -17.09
N SER A 84 -0.21 2.05 -17.34
CA SER A 84 -1.09 0.92 -17.69
C SER A 84 -0.97 -0.22 -16.66
N LEU A 85 -0.57 -1.43 -17.05
CA LEU A 85 -0.34 -2.56 -16.16
C LEU A 85 0.98 -2.49 -15.37
N PHE A 86 1.89 -1.57 -15.71
CA PHE A 86 3.13 -1.38 -14.98
C PHE A 86 2.82 -0.88 -13.57
N TYR A 87 3.23 -1.68 -12.58
CA TYR A 87 2.89 -1.51 -11.16
C TYR A 87 1.41 -1.71 -10.78
N ALA A 88 0.57 -2.22 -11.70
CA ALA A 88 -0.79 -2.61 -11.35
C ALA A 88 -0.80 -3.93 -10.55
N SER A 89 -1.81 -4.09 -9.70
CA SER A 89 -2.08 -5.34 -8.98
C SER A 89 -3.13 -6.18 -9.71
N TYR A 90 -2.93 -7.49 -9.79
CA TYR A 90 -3.94 -8.45 -10.24
C TYR A 90 -4.30 -9.38 -9.08
N SER A 91 -5.60 -9.60 -8.86
CA SER A 91 -6.12 -10.40 -7.74
C SER A 91 -7.23 -11.33 -8.25
N TYR A 92 -7.49 -12.43 -7.53
CA TYR A 92 -8.48 -13.45 -7.86
C TYR A 92 -9.61 -13.45 -6.83
#